data_AF-A0A2V6KQH1-F1
#
_entry.id   AF-A0A2V6KQH1-F1
#
_cell.length_a   1.000
_cell.length_b   1.000
_cell.length_c   1.000
_cell.angle_alpha   90.00
_cell.angle_beta   90.00
_cell.angle_gamma   90.00
#
_symmetry.space_group_name_H-M   'P 1'
#
loop_
_entity.id
_entity.type
_entity.pdbx_description
1 polymer ?
#
loop_
_entity_poly.entity_id
_entity_poly.type
_entity_poly.pdbx_seq_one_letter_code
_entity_poly.pdbx_strand_id
1 'polypeptide(L)'
;MDTAHLIFLFLAIGLIAFLYSSVGHAGASGYIATMTLFGIAPTVIRPTALVLNILVASIGAFQFWRAGHFSWKLFWPFALLSIPAAYVGGYLQPSASVLRILIGTVLLFSAAR
;
A
#
# COMPACT_ATOMS: atom_id res chain seq x y z
N MET A 1 6.07 -23.93 8.21
CA MET A 1 4.68 -23.74 7.73
C MET A 1 4.38 -24.87 6.77
N ASP A 2 3.25 -25.54 6.94
CA ASP A 2 2.86 -26.62 6.03
C ASP A 2 2.53 -26.07 4.65
N THR A 3 2.65 -26.89 3.61
CA THR A 3 2.35 -26.50 2.22
C THR A 3 0.95 -25.92 2.05
N ALA A 4 -0.04 -26.47 2.76
CA ALA A 4 -1.40 -25.94 2.77
C ALA A 4 -1.46 -24.47 3.25
N HIS A 5 -0.73 -24.13 4.32
CA HIS A 5 -0.68 -22.76 4.84
C HIS A 5 -0.08 -21.78 3.85
N LEU A 6 0.96 -22.19 3.11
CA LEU A 6 1.57 -21.36 2.07
C LEU A 6 0.61 -21.13 0.91
N ILE A 7 -0.13 -22.17 0.48
CA ILE A 7 -1.14 -22.04 -0.58
C ILE A 7 -2.22 -21.03 -0.17
N PHE A 8 -2.75 -21.15 1.05
CA PHE A 8 -3.75 -20.21 1.55
C PHE A 8 -3.22 -18.78 1.65
N LEU A 9 -1.98 -18.59 2.10
CA LEU A 9 -1.34 -17.28 2.16
C LEU A 9 -1.23 -16.64 0.77
N PHE A 10 -0.76 -17.38 -0.24
CA PHE A 10 -0.64 -16.86 -1.60
C PHE A 10 -1.99 -16.56 -2.23
N LEU A 11 -3.00 -17.42 -2.02
CA LEU A 11 -4.35 -17.17 -2.50
C LEU A 11 -4.94 -15.91 -1.86
N ALA A 12 -4.76 -15.72 -0.55
CA ALA A 12 -5.24 -14.54 0.16
C ALA A 12 -4.55 -13.26 -0.32
N ILE A 13 -3.22 -13.28 -0.49
CA ILE A 13 -2.46 -12.14 -1.04
C ILE A 13 -2.93 -11.83 -2.47
N GLY A 14 -3.10 -12.86 -3.31
CA GLY A 14 -3.57 -12.71 -4.68
C GLY A 14 -4.98 -12.12 -4.76
N LEU A 15 -5.88 -12.57 -3.89
CA LEU A 15 -7.24 -12.03 -3.79
C LEU A 15 -7.22 -10.55 -3.37
N ILE A 16 -6.44 -10.19 -2.35
CA ILE A 16 -6.30 -8.80 -1.91
C ILE A 16 -5.73 -7.93 -3.03
N ALA A 17 -4.69 -8.41 -3.71
CA ALA A 17 -4.08 -7.69 -4.83
C ALA A 17 -5.09 -7.44 -5.96
N PHE A 18 -5.87 -8.47 -6.31
CA PHE A 18 -6.92 -8.36 -7.31
C PHE A 18 -8.01 -7.35 -6.91
N LEU A 19 -8.54 -7.45 -5.69
CA LEU A 19 -9.61 -6.56 -5.22
C LEU A 19 -9.15 -5.10 -5.12
N TYR A 20 -7.97 -4.85 -4.53
CA TYR A 20 -7.43 -3.49 -4.40
C TYR A 20 -7.07 -2.89 -5.76
N SER A 21 -6.44 -3.67 -6.65
CA SER A 21 -6.10 -3.18 -8.00
C SER A 21 -7.32 -2.89 -8.87
N SER A 22 -8.44 -3.59 -8.66
CA SER A 22 -9.70 -3.33 -9.36
C SER A 22 -10.26 -1.93 -9.10
N VAL A 23 -9.97 -1.34 -7.94
CA VAL A 23 -10.31 0.05 -7.58
C VAL A 23 -9.13 1.02 -7.75
N GLY A 24 -7.99 0.56 -8.28
CA GLY A 24 -6.79 1.36 -8.51
C GLY A 24 -5.89 1.57 -7.29
N HIS A 25 -6.16 0.89 -6.17
CA HIS A 25 -5.32 0.95 -4.97
C HIS A 25 -4.29 -0.18 -4.92
N ALA A 26 -3.18 0.07 -4.22
CA ALA A 26 -2.22 -0.96 -3.87
C ALA A 26 -2.59 -1.59 -2.51
N GLY A 27 -2.52 -2.93 -2.40
CA GLY A 27 -3.07 -3.72 -1.29
C GLY A 27 -2.30 -3.71 0.04
N ALA A 28 -1.54 -2.66 0.34
CA ALA A 28 -0.58 -2.59 1.45
C ALA A 28 -1.14 -3.10 2.80
N SER A 29 -2.24 -2.51 3.24
CA SER A 29 -2.91 -2.85 4.51
C SER A 29 -3.37 -4.31 4.54
N GLY A 30 -3.93 -4.79 3.43
CA GLY A 30 -4.38 -6.17 3.30
C GLY A 30 -3.22 -7.17 3.37
N TYR A 31 -2.13 -6.96 2.64
CA TYR A 31 -0.98 -7.87 2.68
C TYR A 31 -0.36 -7.92 4.09
N ILE A 32 -0.22 -6.77 4.73
CA ILE A 32 0.30 -6.68 6.10
C ILE A 32 -0.61 -7.45 7.06
N ALA A 33 -1.93 -7.25 6.98
CA ALA A 33 -2.90 -7.93 7.83
C ALA A 33 -2.84 -9.45 7.64
N THR A 34 -2.90 -9.93 6.39
CA THR A 34 -2.83 -11.36 6.08
C THR A 34 -1.51 -11.98 6.54
N MET A 35 -0.36 -11.37 6.22
CA MET A 35 0.93 -11.90 6.67
C MET A 35 1.06 -11.89 8.19
N THR A 36 0.49 -10.90 8.89
CA THR A 36 0.46 -10.86 10.36
C THR A 36 -0.40 -11.97 10.94
N LEU A 37 -1.59 -12.23 10.37
CA LEU A 37 -2.47 -13.33 10.78
C LEU A 37 -1.82 -14.70 10.60
N PHE A 38 -0.98 -14.85 9.57
CA PHE A 38 -0.22 -16.06 9.30
C PHE A 38 1.08 -16.15 10.13
N GLY A 39 1.34 -15.21 11.04
CA GLY A 39 2.49 -15.24 11.96
C GLY A 39 3.84 -14.93 11.30
N ILE A 40 3.85 -14.25 10.15
CA ILE A 40 5.10 -13.84 9.49
C ILE A 40 5.79 -12.74 10.31
N ALA A 41 7.11 -12.81 10.42
CA ALA A 41 7.88 -11.82 11.18
C ALA A 41 7.79 -10.41 10.55
N PRO A 42 7.66 -9.32 11.34
CA PRO A 42 7.57 -7.95 10.81
C PRO A 42 8.75 -7.52 9.93
N THR A 43 9.92 -8.11 10.14
CA THR A 43 11.14 -7.91 9.33
C THR A 43 10.98 -8.40 7.89
N VAL A 44 10.08 -9.36 7.64
CA VAL A 44 9.73 -9.86 6.31
C VAL A 44 8.48 -9.16 5.78
N ILE A 45 7.48 -8.90 6.63
CA ILE A 45 6.21 -8.27 6.22
C ILE A 45 6.44 -6.94 5.52
N ARG A 46 7.23 -6.04 6.14
CA ARG A 46 7.44 -4.68 5.61
C ARG A 46 8.06 -4.68 4.21
N PRO A 47 9.23 -5.33 3.96
CA PRO A 47 9.80 -5.34 2.62
C PRO A 47 8.93 -6.09 1.61
N THR A 48 8.30 -7.21 1.99
CA THR A 48 7.42 -7.94 1.07
C THR A 48 6.20 -7.10 0.67
N ALA A 49 5.55 -6.44 1.62
CA ALA A 49 4.43 -5.55 1.33
C ALA A 49 4.84 -4.38 0.42
N LEU A 50 6.03 -3.80 0.63
CA LEU A 50 6.55 -2.74 -0.24
C LEU A 50 6.74 -3.23 -1.68
N VAL A 51 7.39 -4.38 -1.88
CA VAL A 51 7.60 -4.96 -3.22
C VAL A 51 6.27 -5.24 -3.92
N LEU A 52 5.33 -5.88 -3.22
CA LEU A 52 4.00 -6.17 -3.78
C LEU A 52 3.24 -4.89 -4.15
N ASN A 53 3.34 -3.84 -3.34
CA ASN A 53 2.71 -2.55 -3.67
C ASN A 53 3.33 -1.90 -4.89
N ILE A 54 4.67 -1.88 -5.00
CA ILE A 54 5.34 -1.33 -6.18
C ILE A 54 4.91 -2.08 -7.44
N LEU A 55 4.83 -3.42 -7.38
CA LEU A 55 4.40 -4.24 -8.50
C LEU A 55 2.97 -3.89 -8.94
N VAL A 56 2.00 -3.93 -8.02
CA VAL A 56 0.58 -3.67 -8.33
C VAL A 56 0.36 -2.22 -8.78
N ALA A 57 1.00 -1.25 -8.11
CA ALA A 57 0.92 0.15 -8.48
C ALA A 57 1.52 0.40 -9.88
N SER A 58 2.63 -0.26 -10.22
CA SER A 58 3.26 -0.15 -11.54
C SER A 58 2.37 -0.70 -12.65
N ILE A 59 1.70 -1.84 -12.40
CA ILE A 59 0.71 -2.40 -13.33
C ILE A 59 -0.44 -1.41 -13.53
N GLY A 60 -1.00 -0.87 -12.45
CA GLY A 60 -2.07 0.14 -12.51
C GLY A 60 -1.66 1.41 -13.27
N ALA A 61 -0.46 1.93 -12.98
CA ALA A 61 0.10 3.09 -13.66
C ALA A 61 0.32 2.85 -15.16
N PHE A 62 0.85 1.67 -15.53
CA PHE A 62 1.04 1.29 -16.93
C PHE A 62 -0.29 1.15 -17.67
N GLN A 63 -1.30 0.53 -17.05
CA GLN A 63 -2.64 0.41 -17.62
C GLN A 63 -3.28 1.78 -17.86
N PHE A 64 -3.14 2.70 -16.89
CA PHE A 64 -3.68 4.07 -16.99
C PHE A 64 -2.96 4.90 -18.06
N TRP A 65 -1.64 4.73 -18.20
CA TRP A 65 -0.85 5.32 -19.28
C TRP A 65 -1.28 4.79 -20.65
N ARG A 66 -1.41 3.47 -20.79
CA ARG A 66 -1.86 2.84 -22.04
C ARG A 66 -3.27 3.24 -22.44
N ALA A 67 -4.15 3.49 -21.48
CA ALA A 67 -5.52 3.96 -21.73
C ALA A 67 -5.60 5.44 -22.14
N GLY A 68 -4.48 6.18 -22.17
CA GLY A 68 -4.43 7.58 -22.59
C GLY A 68 -4.92 8.59 -21.54
N HIS A 69 -5.21 8.13 -20.31
CA HIS A 69 -5.67 9.00 -19.22
C HIS A 69 -4.52 9.66 -18.44
N PHE A 70 -3.26 9.33 -18.75
CA PHE A 70 -2.10 9.80 -18.02
C PHE A 70 -1.64 11.20 -18.47
N SER A 71 -1.68 12.17 -17.55
CA SER A 71 -1.16 13.53 -17.79
C SER A 71 0.28 13.67 -17.31
N TRP A 72 1.22 13.67 -18.26
CA TRP A 72 2.65 13.84 -17.93
C TRP A 72 2.95 15.18 -17.26
N LYS A 73 2.24 16.25 -17.65
CA LYS A 73 2.38 17.59 -17.07
C LYS A 73 2.04 17.63 -15.58
N LEU A 74 1.05 16.84 -15.16
CA LEU A 74 0.65 16.74 -13.76
C LEU A 74 1.53 15.76 -13.00
N PHE A 75 2.00 14.69 -13.63
CA PHE A 75 2.76 13.64 -12.96
C PHE A 75 4.15 14.08 -12.48
N TRP A 76 4.95 14.71 -13.35
CA TRP A 76 6.36 14.94 -13.04
C TRP A 76 6.63 15.80 -11.78
N PRO A 77 5.86 16.87 -11.46
CA PRO A 77 6.07 17.63 -10.24
C PRO A 77 5.78 16.80 -8.99
N PHE A 78 4.70 16.01 -9.02
CA PHE A 78 4.36 15.11 -7.91
C PHE A 78 5.38 14.00 -7.76
N ALA A 79 5.83 13.38 -8.85
CA ALA A 79 6.85 12.34 -8.82
C ALA A 79 8.16 12.87 -8.19
N LEU A 80 8.62 14.04 -8.63
CA LEU A 80 9.84 14.65 -8.12
C LEU A 80 9.73 15.03 -6.63
N LEU A 81 8.62 15.65 -6.23
CA LEU A 81 8.41 16.08 -4.83
C LEU A 81 8.05 14.92 -3.90
N SER A 82 7.49 13.82 -4.43
CA SER A 82 7.10 12.66 -3.61
C SER A 82 8.29 11.98 -2.95
N ILE A 83 9.45 11.93 -3.61
CA ILE A 83 10.66 11.28 -3.09
C ILE A 83 11.16 11.98 -1.80
N PRO A 84 11.48 13.30 -1.82
CA PRO A 84 11.90 13.99 -0.61
C PRO A 84 10.79 14.04 0.45
N ALA A 85 9.52 14.20 0.05
CA ALA A 85 8.40 14.20 1.00
C ALA A 85 8.24 12.84 1.70
N ALA A 86 8.38 11.73 0.97
CA ALA A 86 8.35 10.38 1.54
C ALA A 86 9.54 10.12 2.46
N TYR A 87 10.73 10.65 2.13
CA TYR A 87 11.90 10.58 3.01
C TYR A 87 11.66 11.34 4.33
N VAL A 88 11.22 12.60 4.26
CA VAL A 88 10.90 13.40 5.45
C VAL A 88 9.80 12.72 6.27
N GLY A 89 8.74 12.25 5.62
CA GLY A 89 7.65 11.52 6.27
C GLY A 89 8.08 10.22 6.94
N GLY A 90 9.00 9.47 6.32
CA GLY A 90 9.57 8.24 6.88
C GLY A 90 10.57 8.49 8.02
N TYR A 91 11.19 9.66 8.05
CA TYR A 91 12.07 10.09 9.14
C TYR A 91 11.29 10.48 10.39
N LEU A 92 10.05 10.98 10.22
CA LEU A 92 9.16 11.27 11.33
C LEU A 92 8.78 9.96 12.05
N GLN A 93 9.15 9.85 13.32
CA GLN A 93 8.74 8.76 14.21
C GLN A 93 7.82 9.32 15.31
N PRO A 94 6.57 9.69 14.97
CA PRO A 94 5.63 10.20 15.97
C PRO A 94 5.32 9.10 16.99
N SER A 95 5.00 9.51 18.22
CA SER A 95 4.52 8.57 19.22
C SER A 95 3.23 7.88 18.73
N ALA A 96 3.02 6.62 19.11
CA ALA A 96 1.85 5.85 18.68
C ALA A 96 0.52 6.55 19.02
N SER A 97 0.48 7.30 20.14
CA SER A 97 -0.68 8.11 20.54
C SER A 97 -0.97 9.23 19.55
N VAL A 98 0.06 9.99 19.14
CA VAL A 98 -0.10 11.08 18.16
C VAL A 98 -0.57 10.53 16.82
N LEU A 99 0.03 9.43 16.35
CA LEU A 99 -0.37 8.80 15.09
C LEU A 99 -1.83 8.32 15.11
N ARG A 100 -2.28 7.67 16.19
CA ARG A 100 -3.67 7.23 16.34
C ARG A 100 -4.66 8.39 16.33
N ILE A 101 -4.35 9.48 17.03
CA ILE A 101 -5.21 10.67 17.05
C ILE A 101 -5.30 11.27 15.64
N LEU A 102 -4.16 11.47 14.97
CA LEU A 102 -4.11 12.01 13.61
C LEU A 102 -4.94 11.18 12.63
N ILE A 103 -4.71 9.87 12.58
CA ILE A 103 -5.46 8.96 11.70
C ILE A 103 -6.95 9.00 12.04
N GLY A 104 -7.30 8.94 13.33
CA GLY A 104 -8.69 8.98 13.78
C GLY A 104 -9.41 10.26 13.35
N THR A 105 -8.78 11.42 13.50
CA THR A 105 -9.35 12.71 13.08
C THR A 105 -9.55 12.77 11.57
N VAL A 106 -8.58 12.31 10.78
CA VAL A 106 -8.71 12.25 9.31
C VAL A 106 -9.85 11.34 8.89
N LEU A 107 -10.00 10.17 9.53
CA LEU A 107 -11.09 9.23 9.26
C LEU A 107 -12.45 9.82 9.61
N LEU A 108 -12.59 10.52 10.74
CA LEU A 108 -13.83 11.19 11.12
C LEU A 108 -14.21 12.28 10.12
N PHE A 109 -13.24 13.08 9.66
CA PHE A 109 -13.48 14.12 8.65
C PHE A 109 -13.89 13.52 7.31
N SER A 110 -13.24 12.44 6.87
CA SER A 110 -13.59 11.72 5.65
C SER A 110 -14.96 11.05 5.71
N ALA A 111 -15.43 10.63 6.88
CA ALA A 111 -16.76 10.05 7.05
C ALA A 111 -17.87 11.11 7.08
N ALA A 112 -17.54 12.34 7.48
CA ALA A 112 -18.48 13.46 7.55
C ALA A 112 -18.67 14.20 6.20
N ARG A 113 -17.84 13.90 5.19
CA ARG A 113 -17.82 14.56 3.89
C ARG A 113 -18.19 13.59 2.77
#